data_AF-A0A5B8EG33-F1
#
_entry.id   AF-A0A5B8EG33-F1
#
_cell.length_a   1.000
_cell.length_b   1.000
_cell.length_c   1.000
_cell.angle_alpha   90.00
_cell.angle_beta   90.00
_cell.angle_gamma   90.00
#
_symmetry.space_group_name_H-M   'P 1'
#
loop_
_entity.id
_entity.type
_entity.pdbx_description
1 polymer ?
#
loop_
_entity_poly.entity_id
_entity_poly.type
_entity_poly.pdbx_seq_one_letter_code
_entity_poly.pdbx_strand_id
1 'polypeptide(L)'
;MKIKTKHEEYKDFLTKKQLAELGLIPAANDKGVELWTNPYMSKSATYYDSNKAVKLETVYIWKNYFNDDYGQTIVEIGAINVLFSKAVKPSKEYLSRLFNADTWIDVARKNGFSGYDILFANSENIVERQLVSTIKKQKYVKHLISYNVDFNIPNLLVKDKAYQKVDLMKIFANIVKESYKNFYGEKGYKWQKLEKFLEYYDVKPDGNGAVDYANALRKCYKNMTK
;
A
#
# COMPACT_ATOMS: atom_id res chain seq x y z
N MET A 1 13.25 -19.56 20.52
CA MET A 1 11.95 -19.42 19.82
C MET A 1 11.14 -20.69 20.03
N LYS A 2 9.82 -20.60 20.25
CA LYS A 2 8.92 -21.74 20.54
C LYS A 2 8.25 -22.27 19.26
N ILE A 3 7.76 -23.52 19.23
CA ILE A 3 7.02 -24.10 18.09
C ILE A 3 5.52 -23.87 18.31
N LYS A 4 4.82 -23.18 17.38
CA LYS A 4 3.41 -22.77 17.58
C LYS A 4 2.52 -23.95 18.03
N THR A 5 2.60 -25.08 17.34
CA THR A 5 1.71 -26.24 17.55
C THR A 5 2.00 -27.05 18.82
N LYS A 6 3.05 -26.72 19.59
CA LYS A 6 3.42 -27.43 20.83
C LYS A 6 3.05 -26.66 22.11
N HIS A 7 2.45 -25.47 22.00
CA HIS A 7 2.14 -24.60 23.13
C HIS A 7 0.71 -24.06 23.03
N GLU A 8 -0.15 -24.50 23.95
CA GLU A 8 -1.58 -24.13 23.96
C GLU A 8 -1.79 -22.61 24.07
N GLU A 9 -0.89 -21.89 24.76
CA GLU A 9 -0.85 -20.42 24.86
C GLU A 9 -0.85 -19.68 23.51
N TYR A 10 -0.42 -20.32 22.40
CA TYR A 10 -0.36 -19.71 21.06
C TYR A 10 -1.32 -20.35 20.05
N LYS A 11 -2.18 -21.27 20.48
CA LYS A 11 -3.11 -22.01 19.61
C LYS A 11 -3.93 -21.06 18.73
N ASP A 12 -4.58 -20.09 19.37
CA ASP A 12 -5.46 -19.10 18.74
C ASP A 12 -4.72 -17.86 18.20
N PHE A 13 -3.39 -17.84 18.27
CA PHE A 13 -2.62 -16.75 17.70
C PHE A 13 -2.56 -16.88 16.17
N LEU A 14 -2.76 -15.77 15.47
CA LEU A 14 -2.88 -15.72 14.03
C LEU A 14 -1.76 -14.88 13.42
N THR A 15 -1.31 -15.24 12.22
CA THR A 15 -0.42 -14.35 11.44
C THR A 15 -1.19 -13.11 10.99
N LYS A 16 -0.48 -12.03 10.66
CA LYS A 16 -1.09 -10.81 10.10
C LYS A 16 -1.96 -11.08 8.85
N LYS A 17 -1.62 -12.10 8.05
CA LYS A 17 -2.41 -12.53 6.90
C LYS A 17 -3.75 -13.15 7.31
N GLN A 18 -3.72 -14.08 8.26
CA GLN A 18 -4.94 -14.72 8.78
C GLN A 18 -5.85 -13.71 9.50
N LEU A 19 -5.29 -12.71 10.21
CA LEU A 19 -6.08 -11.61 10.76
C LEU A 19 -6.75 -10.78 9.65
N ALA A 20 -6.01 -10.42 8.59
CA ALA A 20 -6.57 -9.64 7.47
C ALA A 20 -7.66 -10.38 6.69
N GLU A 21 -7.62 -11.72 6.65
CA GLU A 21 -8.70 -12.57 6.10
C GLU A 21 -9.98 -12.52 6.96
N LEU A 22 -9.86 -12.22 8.26
CA LEU A 22 -10.99 -12.01 9.19
C LEU A 22 -11.44 -10.53 9.29
N GLY A 23 -10.80 -9.62 8.56
CA GLY A 23 -11.03 -8.17 8.69
C GLY A 23 -10.47 -7.56 9.97
N LEU A 24 -9.41 -8.17 10.51
CA LEU A 24 -8.71 -7.74 11.72
C LEU A 24 -7.26 -7.36 11.40
N ILE A 25 -6.64 -6.56 12.27
CA ILE A 25 -5.21 -6.25 12.27
C ILE A 25 -4.65 -6.29 13.69
N PRO A 26 -3.33 -6.53 13.87
CA PRO A 26 -2.69 -6.35 15.17
C PRO A 26 -2.95 -4.96 15.77
N ALA A 27 -3.08 -4.90 17.09
CA ALA A 27 -3.16 -3.62 17.81
C ALA A 27 -1.90 -2.76 17.55
N ALA A 28 -2.03 -1.44 17.64
CA ALA A 28 -1.01 -0.51 17.15
C ALA A 28 0.39 -0.67 17.77
N ASN A 29 0.47 -1.22 18.98
CA ASN A 29 1.71 -1.45 19.74
C ASN A 29 2.01 -2.94 19.96
N ASP A 30 1.20 -3.85 19.40
CA ASP A 30 1.45 -5.29 19.48
C ASP A 30 2.54 -5.68 18.48
N LYS A 31 3.69 -6.11 19.02
CA LYS A 31 4.83 -6.60 18.22
C LYS A 31 4.65 -8.07 17.79
N GLY A 32 3.66 -8.77 18.35
CA GLY A 32 3.47 -10.20 18.21
C GLY A 32 4.59 -11.01 18.87
N VAL A 33 4.53 -12.32 18.67
CA VAL A 33 5.55 -13.29 19.11
C VAL A 33 6.04 -14.05 17.89
N GLU A 34 7.36 -14.11 17.70
CA GLU A 34 7.95 -14.95 16.66
C GLU A 34 7.97 -16.42 17.11
N LEU A 35 7.41 -17.30 16.28
CA LEU A 35 7.30 -18.73 16.55
C LEU A 35 7.72 -19.55 15.32
N TRP A 36 8.28 -20.73 15.56
CA TRP A 36 8.50 -21.71 14.51
C TRP A 36 7.15 -22.23 14.00
N THR A 37 6.95 -22.18 12.68
CA THR A 37 5.70 -22.60 12.03
C THR A 37 5.62 -24.11 11.84
N ASN A 38 6.73 -24.84 12.03
CA ASN A 38 6.81 -26.29 11.90
C ASN A 38 7.70 -26.90 13.00
N PRO A 39 7.61 -28.22 13.26
CA PRO A 39 8.43 -28.88 14.27
C PRO A 39 9.93 -28.94 13.96
N TYR A 40 10.30 -28.80 12.68
CA TYR A 40 11.68 -28.87 12.18
C TYR A 40 12.46 -27.57 12.32
N MET A 41 11.83 -26.51 12.86
CA MET A 41 12.45 -25.19 13.09
C MET A 41 13.05 -24.54 11.82
N SER A 42 12.55 -24.91 10.63
CA SER A 42 13.08 -24.42 9.34
C SER A 42 12.41 -23.16 8.82
N LYS A 43 11.33 -22.70 9.47
CA LYS A 43 10.56 -21.51 9.09
C LYS A 43 9.89 -20.90 10.30
N SER A 44 10.08 -19.60 10.51
CA SER A 44 9.39 -18.81 11.54
C SER A 44 8.32 -17.90 10.93
N ALA A 45 7.43 -17.39 11.79
CA ALA A 45 6.53 -16.29 11.48
C ALA A 45 6.17 -15.53 12.75
N THR A 46 5.79 -14.25 12.62
CA THR A 46 5.21 -13.48 13.72
C THR A 46 3.72 -13.75 13.84
N TYR A 47 3.30 -14.14 15.04
CA TYR A 47 1.91 -14.44 15.41
C TYR A 47 1.40 -13.44 16.45
N TYR A 48 0.11 -13.15 16.40
CA TYR A 48 -0.56 -12.13 17.20
C TYR A 48 -1.79 -12.73 17.89
N ASP A 49 -2.07 -12.29 19.11
CA ASP A 49 -3.26 -12.71 19.87
C ASP A 49 -4.53 -12.20 19.18
N SER A 50 -5.35 -13.12 18.68
CA SER A 50 -6.57 -12.77 17.93
C SER A 50 -7.62 -12.05 18.79
N ASN A 51 -7.60 -12.24 20.12
CA ASN A 51 -8.50 -11.55 21.05
C ASN A 51 -8.09 -10.09 21.30
N LYS A 52 -6.83 -9.73 21.00
CA LYS A 52 -6.29 -8.37 21.09
C LYS A 52 -6.28 -7.64 19.74
N ALA A 53 -6.60 -8.34 18.65
CA ALA A 53 -6.65 -7.76 17.32
C ALA A 53 -7.81 -6.76 17.20
N VAL A 54 -7.60 -5.68 16.45
CA VAL A 54 -8.58 -4.61 16.22
C VAL A 54 -9.17 -4.70 14.82
N LYS A 55 -10.35 -4.12 14.63
CA LYS A 55 -11.03 -4.10 13.31
C LYS A 55 -10.18 -3.35 12.28
N LEU A 56 -10.11 -3.91 11.08
CA LEU A 56 -9.47 -3.29 9.92
C LEU A 56 -10.41 -2.22 9.34
N GLU A 57 -10.42 -1.03 9.95
CA GLU A 57 -11.30 0.07 9.53
C GLU A 57 -10.67 1.01 8.48
N THR A 58 -9.34 1.00 8.36
CA THR A 58 -8.58 1.92 7.51
C THR A 58 -7.62 1.17 6.59
N VAL A 59 -7.61 1.54 5.30
CA VAL A 59 -6.68 1.06 4.28
C VAL A 59 -5.89 2.25 3.73
N TYR A 60 -4.57 2.11 3.63
CA TYR A 60 -3.71 3.09 2.97
C TYR A 60 -3.27 2.53 1.62
N ILE A 61 -3.43 3.30 0.56
CA ILE A 61 -3.23 2.88 -0.85
C ILE A 61 -2.20 3.78 -1.51
N TRP A 62 -1.33 3.20 -2.35
CA TRP A 62 -0.35 3.92 -3.15
C TRP A 62 -0.15 3.25 -4.52
N LYS A 63 0.07 4.07 -5.56
CA LYS A 63 0.53 3.64 -6.88
C LYS A 63 1.97 4.11 -7.08
N ASN A 64 2.88 3.16 -7.29
CA ASN A 64 4.22 3.47 -7.74
C ASN A 64 4.21 3.67 -9.26
N TYR A 65 4.93 4.69 -9.71
CA TYR A 65 5.09 5.05 -11.11
C TYR A 65 6.49 5.61 -11.36
N PHE A 66 6.89 5.65 -12.63
CA PHE A 66 7.97 6.50 -13.09
C PHE A 66 7.46 7.38 -14.24
N ASN A 67 8.23 8.43 -14.55
CA ASN A 67 7.97 9.29 -15.70
C ASN A 67 9.02 9.00 -16.78
N ASP A 68 8.58 8.98 -18.03
CA ASP A 68 9.39 8.77 -19.23
C ASP A 68 8.84 9.64 -20.39
N ASP A 69 9.43 9.53 -21.58
CA ASP A 69 9.03 10.33 -22.76
C ASP A 69 7.59 10.06 -23.25
N TYR A 70 6.96 8.98 -22.76
CA TYR A 70 5.57 8.61 -23.04
C TYR A 70 4.61 9.00 -21.91
N GLY A 71 5.11 9.69 -20.88
CA GLY A 71 4.34 10.21 -19.75
C GLY A 71 4.57 9.40 -18.49
N GLN A 72 3.50 9.01 -17.82
CA GLN A 72 3.53 8.38 -16.51
C GLN A 72 3.20 6.89 -16.61
N THR A 73 4.15 6.04 -16.26
CA THR A 73 4.02 4.58 -16.34
C THR A 73 3.82 4.00 -14.93
N ILE A 74 2.62 3.48 -14.64
CA ILE A 74 2.33 2.78 -13.37
C ILE A 74 3.03 1.41 -13.38
N VAL A 75 3.78 1.12 -12.31
CA VAL A 75 4.56 -0.13 -12.17
C VAL A 75 4.10 -1.03 -11.04
N GLU A 76 3.38 -0.49 -10.07
CA GLU A 76 2.88 -1.27 -8.94
C GLU A 76 1.70 -0.56 -8.27
N ILE A 77 0.75 -1.36 -7.77
CA ILE A 77 -0.30 -0.89 -6.85
C ILE A 77 -0.14 -1.63 -5.52
N GLY A 78 -0.04 -0.86 -4.43
CA GLY A 78 0.10 -1.36 -3.07
C GLY A 78 -1.00 -0.84 -2.13
N ALA A 79 -1.43 -1.68 -1.20
CA ALA A 79 -2.29 -1.30 -0.10
C ALA A 79 -1.96 -2.10 1.17
N ILE A 80 -1.65 -1.39 2.26
CA ILE A 80 -1.36 -2.00 3.56
C ILE A 80 -2.65 -2.30 4.34
N ASN A 81 -2.50 -3.03 5.45
CA ASN A 81 -3.56 -3.66 6.25
C ASN A 81 -4.30 -4.78 5.51
N VAL A 82 -4.67 -4.60 4.23
CA VAL A 82 -5.24 -5.65 3.37
C VAL A 82 -4.19 -6.52 2.65
N LEU A 83 -2.89 -6.25 2.88
CA LEU A 83 -1.74 -7.02 2.36
C LEU A 83 -1.75 -7.19 0.83
N PHE A 84 -1.98 -6.09 0.11
CA PHE A 84 -1.95 -6.06 -1.34
C PHE A 84 -0.67 -5.39 -1.83
N SER A 85 0.10 -6.05 -2.68
CA SER A 85 1.13 -5.45 -3.54
C SER A 85 1.18 -6.28 -4.81
N LYS A 86 1.18 -5.62 -5.97
CA LYS A 86 1.27 -6.26 -7.28
C LYS A 86 1.98 -5.37 -8.27
N ALA A 87 2.93 -5.96 -9.00
CA ALA A 87 3.48 -5.39 -10.21
C ALA A 87 2.39 -5.17 -11.26
N VAL A 88 2.46 -4.02 -11.93
CA VAL A 88 1.62 -3.65 -13.07
C VAL A 88 2.46 -3.80 -14.34
N LYS A 89 1.88 -4.48 -15.33
CA LYS A 89 2.45 -4.61 -16.66
C LYS A 89 1.97 -3.47 -17.56
N PRO A 90 2.86 -2.66 -18.15
CA PRO A 90 2.50 -1.64 -19.13
C PRO A 90 1.82 -2.25 -20.37
N SER A 91 1.25 -1.38 -21.20
CA SER A 91 0.58 -1.83 -22.43
C SER A 91 1.57 -2.48 -23.41
N LYS A 92 1.05 -3.28 -24.34
CA LYS A 92 1.89 -3.94 -25.36
C LYS A 92 2.63 -2.91 -26.22
N GLU A 93 1.96 -1.79 -26.52
CA GLU A 93 2.42 -0.67 -27.33
C GLU A 93 3.55 0.11 -26.64
N TYR A 94 3.51 0.20 -25.30
CA TYR A 94 4.62 0.74 -24.51
C TYR A 94 5.82 -0.22 -24.53
N LEU A 95 5.59 -1.51 -24.25
CA LEU A 95 6.65 -2.53 -24.15
C LEU A 95 7.30 -2.86 -25.50
N SER A 96 6.65 -2.57 -26.63
CA SER A 96 7.21 -2.76 -27.97
C SER A 96 8.20 -1.67 -28.41
N ARG A 97 8.37 -0.60 -27.62
CA ARG A 97 9.36 0.46 -27.90
C ARG A 97 10.74 0.06 -27.39
N LEU A 98 11.77 0.59 -28.05
CA LEU A 98 13.17 0.28 -27.72
C LEU A 98 13.48 0.62 -26.25
N PHE A 99 14.13 -0.30 -25.53
CA PHE A 99 14.51 -0.20 -24.10
C PHE A 99 13.38 -0.06 -23.06
N ASN A 100 12.11 0.11 -23.46
CA ASN A 100 10.99 0.28 -22.53
C ASN A 100 10.73 -0.98 -21.68
N ALA A 101 10.90 -2.17 -22.26
CA ALA A 101 10.75 -3.43 -21.54
C ALA A 101 11.81 -3.58 -20.44
N ASP A 102 13.09 -3.30 -20.76
CA ASP A 102 14.20 -3.38 -19.82
C ASP A 102 14.05 -2.37 -18.67
N THR A 103 13.69 -1.13 -19.02
CA THR A 103 13.40 -0.05 -18.06
C THR A 103 12.31 -0.46 -17.07
N TRP A 104 11.20 -1.03 -17.56
CA TRP A 104 10.11 -1.52 -16.71
C TRP A 104 10.57 -2.67 -15.80
N ILE A 105 11.31 -3.65 -16.34
CA ILE A 105 11.83 -4.79 -15.58
C ILE A 105 12.74 -4.32 -14.44
N ASP A 106 13.64 -3.37 -14.70
CA ASP A 106 14.58 -2.85 -13.71
C ASP A 106 13.90 -2.01 -12.63
N VAL A 107 12.86 -1.21 -12.99
CA VAL A 107 12.04 -0.50 -11.99
C VAL A 107 11.26 -1.50 -11.13
N ALA A 108 10.63 -2.52 -11.73
CA ALA A 108 9.88 -3.52 -10.97
C ALA A 108 10.79 -4.32 -10.00
N ARG A 109 12.02 -4.66 -10.43
CA ARG A 109 13.04 -5.27 -9.55
C ARG A 109 13.46 -4.34 -8.41
N LYS A 110 13.65 -3.04 -8.66
CA LYS A 110 13.97 -2.04 -7.62
C LYS A 110 12.84 -1.87 -6.59
N ASN A 111 11.61 -2.19 -6.95
CA ASN A 111 10.45 -2.26 -6.06
C ASN A 111 10.31 -3.61 -5.32
N GLY A 112 11.23 -4.55 -5.53
CA GLY A 112 11.27 -5.84 -4.83
C GLY A 112 10.53 -7.00 -5.51
N PHE A 113 10.05 -6.83 -6.75
CA PHE A 113 9.38 -7.92 -7.47
C PHE A 113 10.38 -8.94 -8.04
N SER A 114 10.03 -10.22 -7.92
CA SER A 114 10.81 -11.30 -8.52
C SER A 114 10.58 -11.38 -10.04
N GLY A 115 11.46 -12.10 -10.75
CA GLY A 115 11.25 -12.38 -12.17
C GLY A 115 9.93 -13.12 -12.46
N TYR A 116 9.42 -13.90 -11.50
CA TYR A 116 8.12 -14.56 -11.60
C TYR A 116 6.96 -13.55 -11.52
N ASP A 117 7.01 -12.63 -10.54
CA ASP A 117 5.98 -11.59 -10.37
C ASP A 117 5.89 -10.68 -11.60
N ILE A 118 7.05 -10.35 -12.19
CA ILE A 118 7.15 -9.53 -13.42
C ILE A 118 6.61 -10.29 -14.63
N LEU A 119 6.98 -11.56 -14.82
CA LEU A 119 6.53 -12.37 -15.95
C LEU A 119 5.00 -12.51 -15.99
N PHE A 120 4.39 -12.73 -14.83
CA PHE A 120 2.94 -12.89 -14.63
C PHE A 120 2.22 -11.60 -14.19
N ALA A 121 2.88 -10.44 -14.30
CA ALA A 121 2.27 -9.14 -14.00
C ALA A 121 1.06 -8.87 -14.90
N ASN A 122 0.01 -8.30 -14.30
CA ASN A 122 -1.25 -7.99 -14.97
C ASN A 122 -1.31 -6.51 -15.35
N SER A 123 -2.14 -6.15 -16.34
CA SER A 123 -2.36 -4.74 -16.69
C SER A 123 -3.04 -3.97 -15.55
N GLU A 124 -2.86 -2.64 -15.52
CA GLU A 124 -3.33 -1.77 -14.42
C GLU A 124 -4.81 -2.01 -14.11
N ASN A 125 -5.67 -1.99 -15.13
CA ASN A 125 -7.12 -2.23 -15.01
C ASN A 125 -7.48 -3.55 -14.31
N ILE A 126 -6.67 -4.59 -14.48
CA ILE A 126 -6.89 -5.90 -13.82
C ILE A 126 -6.41 -5.82 -12.36
N VAL A 127 -5.25 -5.21 -12.10
CA VAL A 127 -4.71 -5.02 -10.74
C VAL A 127 -5.63 -4.13 -9.90
N GLU A 128 -6.17 -3.04 -10.48
CA GLU A 128 -7.18 -2.20 -9.83
C GLU A 128 -8.43 -2.99 -9.45
N ARG A 129 -9.01 -3.78 -10.38
CA ARG A 129 -10.18 -4.62 -10.09
C ARG A 129 -9.90 -5.64 -8.98
N GLN A 130 -8.68 -6.18 -8.92
CA GLN A 130 -8.25 -7.07 -7.85
C GLN A 130 -8.18 -6.33 -6.50
N LEU A 131 -7.62 -5.11 -6.47
CA LEU A 131 -7.62 -4.27 -5.26
C LEU A 131 -9.05 -3.92 -4.80
N VAL A 132 -9.93 -3.53 -5.74
CA VAL A 132 -11.35 -3.25 -5.47
C VAL A 132 -12.03 -4.48 -4.87
N SER A 133 -11.82 -5.66 -5.44
CA SER A 133 -12.38 -6.92 -4.90
C SER A 133 -11.84 -7.24 -3.51
N THR A 134 -10.54 -7.08 -3.28
CA THR A 134 -9.90 -7.27 -1.97
C THR A 134 -10.50 -6.33 -0.92
N ILE A 135 -10.67 -5.04 -1.22
CA ILE A 135 -11.24 -4.06 -0.29
C ILE A 135 -12.74 -4.32 -0.06
N LYS A 136 -13.53 -4.66 -1.09
CA LYS A 136 -14.96 -4.95 -0.93
C LYS A 136 -15.28 -6.22 -0.13
N LYS A 137 -14.33 -7.15 0.00
CA LYS A 137 -14.44 -8.31 0.91
C LYS A 137 -14.24 -7.95 2.38
N GLN A 138 -13.67 -6.78 2.69
CA GLN A 138 -13.35 -6.39 4.06
C GLN A 138 -14.55 -5.76 4.76
N LYS A 139 -15.18 -6.53 5.67
CA LYS A 139 -16.42 -6.16 6.38
C LYS A 139 -16.36 -4.83 7.14
N TYR A 140 -15.18 -4.44 7.65
CA TYR A 140 -15.05 -3.32 8.57
C TYR A 140 -14.41 -2.05 7.96
N VAL A 141 -13.95 -2.10 6.70
CA VAL A 141 -13.27 -0.95 6.07
C VAL A 141 -14.24 0.19 5.84
N LYS A 142 -13.89 1.36 6.38
CA LYS A 142 -14.63 2.63 6.25
C LYS A 142 -13.77 3.71 5.61
N HIS A 143 -12.47 3.72 5.89
CA HIS A 143 -11.56 4.80 5.49
C HIS A 143 -10.55 4.31 4.45
N LEU A 144 -10.50 4.98 3.30
CA LEU A 144 -9.49 4.77 2.27
C LEU A 144 -8.60 6.03 2.22
N ILE A 145 -7.32 5.86 2.54
CA ILE A 145 -6.38 6.96 2.71
C ILE A 145 -5.30 6.87 1.63
N SER A 146 -4.99 7.99 1.00
CA SER A 146 -3.81 8.11 0.14
C SER A 146 -3.29 9.55 0.14
N TYR A 147 -2.12 9.76 -0.46
CA TYR A 147 -1.56 11.10 -0.61
C TYR A 147 -2.44 11.92 -1.55
N ASN A 148 -2.60 11.46 -2.80
CA ASN A 148 -3.56 11.99 -3.76
C ASN A 148 -4.62 10.92 -4.01
N VAL A 149 -5.86 11.16 -3.57
CA VAL A 149 -6.95 10.16 -3.67
C VAL A 149 -7.31 9.89 -5.13
N ASP A 150 -7.46 10.96 -5.92
CA ASP A 150 -7.97 10.91 -7.28
C ASP A 150 -6.99 10.20 -8.25
N PHE A 151 -5.70 10.15 -7.89
CA PHE A 151 -4.66 9.41 -8.62
C PHE A 151 -4.46 7.97 -8.12
N ASN A 152 -4.32 7.78 -6.81
CA ASN A 152 -3.86 6.49 -6.25
C ASN A 152 -4.99 5.49 -6.03
N ILE A 153 -6.21 5.94 -5.78
CA ILE A 153 -7.34 5.08 -5.42
C ILE A 153 -8.15 4.77 -6.68
N PRO A 154 -8.42 3.49 -7.02
CA PRO A 154 -9.23 3.14 -8.17
C PRO A 154 -10.57 3.88 -8.20
N ASN A 155 -10.95 4.41 -9.37
CA ASN A 155 -12.17 5.21 -9.57
C ASN A 155 -13.45 4.55 -9.02
N LEU A 156 -13.53 3.22 -9.05
CA LEU A 156 -14.65 2.44 -8.51
C LEU A 156 -14.78 2.55 -6.98
N LEU A 157 -13.71 2.80 -6.24
CA LEU A 157 -13.71 3.03 -4.79
C LEU A 157 -13.87 4.52 -4.44
N VAL A 158 -13.31 5.41 -5.26
CA VAL A 158 -13.49 6.87 -5.10
C VAL A 158 -14.98 7.24 -5.21
N LYS A 159 -15.67 6.71 -6.21
CA LYS A 159 -17.12 6.96 -6.44
C LYS A 159 -18.04 6.21 -5.47
N ASP A 160 -17.53 5.20 -4.76
CA ASP A 160 -18.32 4.43 -3.80
C ASP A 160 -18.57 5.25 -2.53
N LYS A 161 -19.84 5.42 -2.16
CA LYS A 161 -20.26 6.21 -0.99
C LYS A 161 -20.09 5.43 0.33
N ALA A 162 -19.87 4.12 0.29
CA ALA A 162 -19.62 3.31 1.50
C ALA A 162 -18.29 3.68 2.19
N TYR A 163 -17.35 4.29 1.47
CA TYR A 163 -16.03 4.65 2.00
C TYR A 163 -15.86 6.17 2.14
N GLN A 164 -15.34 6.60 3.29
CA GLN A 164 -14.75 7.92 3.44
C GLN A 164 -13.36 7.91 2.81
N LYS A 165 -13.10 8.85 1.89
CA LYS A 165 -11.77 9.04 1.30
C LYS A 165 -11.03 10.13 2.07
N VAL A 166 -9.76 9.90 2.40
CA VAL A 166 -8.88 10.87 3.06
C VAL A 166 -7.70 11.17 2.13
N ASP A 167 -7.63 12.43 1.70
CA ASP A 167 -6.62 12.95 0.79
C ASP A 167 -5.57 13.73 1.59
N LEU A 168 -4.41 13.10 1.82
CA LEU A 168 -3.38 13.66 2.70
C LEU A 168 -2.68 14.86 2.06
N MET A 169 -2.66 14.98 0.72
CA MET A 169 -2.12 16.13 0.00
C MET A 169 -3.02 17.36 0.21
N LYS A 170 -4.36 17.21 0.12
CA LYS A 170 -5.32 18.30 0.43
C LYS A 170 -5.25 18.72 1.91
N ILE A 171 -5.07 17.77 2.84
CA ILE A 171 -4.87 18.08 4.27
C ILE A 171 -3.53 18.80 4.49
N PHE A 172 -2.44 18.30 3.91
CA PHE A 172 -1.11 18.86 4.10
C PHE A 172 -0.94 20.26 3.52
N ALA A 173 -1.51 20.52 2.34
CA ALA A 173 -1.54 21.85 1.72
C ALA A 173 -2.11 22.92 2.69
N ASN A 174 -3.20 22.58 3.39
CA ASN A 174 -3.79 23.43 4.40
C ASN A 174 -2.88 23.62 5.63
N ILE A 175 -2.22 22.56 6.10
CA ILE A 175 -1.29 22.61 7.26
C ILE A 175 -0.11 23.56 6.99
N VAL A 176 0.57 23.41 5.85
CA VAL A 176 1.71 24.29 5.49
C VAL A 176 1.29 25.63 4.89
N LYS A 177 -0.02 25.94 4.89
CA LYS A 177 -0.64 27.16 4.36
C LYS A 177 -0.26 27.47 2.90
N GLU A 178 0.08 26.45 2.11
CA GLU A 178 0.31 26.57 0.68
C GLU A 178 -1.00 26.27 -0.04
N SER A 179 -1.59 27.28 -0.69
CA SER A 179 -2.86 27.13 -1.40
C SER A 179 -2.81 25.99 -2.43
N TYR A 180 -3.84 25.13 -2.43
CA TYR A 180 -4.14 24.19 -3.52
C TYR A 180 -4.51 24.97 -4.79
N LYS A 181 -3.52 25.53 -5.49
CA LYS A 181 -3.71 26.11 -6.82
C LYS A 181 -3.58 24.97 -7.84
N ASN A 182 -4.65 24.80 -8.62
CA ASN A 182 -4.84 23.80 -9.69
C ASN A 182 -3.63 23.65 -10.63
N PHE A 183 -3.58 22.62 -11.49
CA PHE A 183 -2.51 22.41 -12.50
C PHE A 183 -2.47 23.52 -13.57
N TYR A 184 -3.13 24.64 -13.35
CA TYR A 184 -3.35 25.62 -14.37
C TYR A 184 -3.09 27.03 -13.79
N GLY A 185 -3.95 27.56 -12.92
CA GLY A 185 -4.34 28.95 -13.21
C GLY A 185 -5.04 28.82 -14.56
N GLU A 186 -4.34 29.12 -15.65
CA GLU A 186 -4.61 28.52 -16.96
C GLU A 186 -3.51 27.55 -17.49
N LYS A 187 -2.29 27.44 -16.89
CA LYS A 187 -1.14 26.60 -17.38
C LYS A 187 -0.13 25.85 -16.41
N GLY A 188 -0.16 25.86 -15.05
CA GLY A 188 0.71 24.97 -14.21
C GLY A 188 0.35 24.71 -12.71
N TYR A 189 0.79 23.56 -12.13
CA TYR A 189 0.55 23.05 -10.73
C TYR A 189 1.69 23.35 -9.78
N LYS A 190 1.35 23.49 -8.49
CA LYS A 190 2.29 23.15 -7.41
C LYS A 190 2.03 21.72 -6.95
N TRP A 191 2.78 20.77 -7.53
CA TRP A 191 2.90 19.41 -6.98
C TRP A 191 3.57 19.57 -5.62
N GLN A 192 2.83 19.46 -4.52
CA GLN A 192 3.47 19.21 -3.23
C GLN A 192 4.08 17.82 -3.34
N LYS A 193 5.39 17.76 -3.59
CA LYS A 193 6.10 16.49 -3.69
C LYS A 193 5.87 15.67 -2.44
N LEU A 194 5.59 14.38 -2.63
CA LEU A 194 5.51 13.40 -1.55
C LEU A 194 6.79 13.48 -0.67
N GLU A 195 7.94 13.76 -1.29
CA GLU A 195 9.22 14.05 -0.61
C GLU A 195 9.07 15.11 0.50
N LYS A 196 8.54 16.31 0.19
CA LYS A 196 8.32 17.40 1.16
C LYS A 196 7.34 17.02 2.27
N PHE A 197 6.32 16.23 1.92
CA PHE A 197 5.35 15.71 2.89
C PHE A 197 5.99 14.72 3.86
N LEU A 198 6.78 13.78 3.35
CA LEU A 198 7.51 12.77 4.12
C LEU A 198 8.57 13.43 5.03
N GLU A 199 9.32 14.39 4.48
CA GLU A 199 10.31 15.22 5.19
C GLU A 199 9.68 16.01 6.34
N TYR A 200 8.54 16.67 6.13
CA TYR A 200 7.87 17.47 7.17
C TYR A 200 7.47 16.65 8.41
N TYR A 201 7.18 15.36 8.26
CA TYR A 201 6.83 14.47 9.38
C TYR A 201 8.00 13.59 9.86
N ASP A 202 9.22 13.81 9.35
CA ASP A 202 10.41 12.97 9.54
C ASP A 202 10.13 11.47 9.33
N VAL A 203 9.49 11.14 8.20
CA VAL A 203 9.16 9.77 7.82
C VAL A 203 9.89 9.40 6.54
N LYS A 204 10.59 8.27 6.57
CA LYS A 204 11.13 7.62 5.37
C LYS A 204 10.38 6.31 5.08
N PRO A 205 10.10 5.98 3.80
CA PRO A 205 9.68 4.64 3.41
C PRO A 205 10.73 3.61 3.82
N ASP A 206 10.29 2.41 4.18
CA ASP A 206 11.19 1.33 4.59
C ASP A 206 11.85 0.62 3.39
N GLY A 207 11.42 0.97 2.17
CA GLY A 207 11.85 0.45 0.87
C GLY A 207 11.18 1.22 -0.27
N ASN A 208 11.37 0.76 -1.51
CA ASN A 208 10.78 1.40 -2.71
C ASN A 208 9.39 0.86 -3.07
N GLY A 209 8.90 -0.20 -2.42
CA GLY A 209 7.62 -0.83 -2.76
C GLY A 209 6.43 0.05 -2.39
N ALA A 210 5.30 -0.12 -3.07
CA ALA A 210 4.13 0.72 -2.85
C ALA A 210 3.51 0.48 -1.47
N VAL A 211 3.73 -0.70 -0.88
CA VAL A 211 3.40 -0.98 0.52
C VAL A 211 4.29 -0.21 1.51
N ASP A 212 5.54 0.10 1.15
CA ASP A 212 6.46 0.89 1.98
C ASP A 212 6.03 2.36 1.99
N TYR A 213 5.68 2.90 0.81
CA TYR A 213 5.08 4.22 0.69
C TYR A 213 3.73 4.30 1.41
N ALA A 214 2.83 3.34 1.23
CA ALA A 214 1.56 3.31 1.98
C ALA A 214 1.78 3.17 3.51
N ASN A 215 2.85 2.50 3.95
CA ASN A 215 3.27 2.47 5.35
C ASN A 215 3.80 3.83 5.83
N ALA A 216 4.57 4.53 5.00
CA ALA A 216 5.02 5.90 5.26
C ALA A 216 3.83 6.87 5.41
N LEU A 217 2.83 6.82 4.51
CA LEU A 217 1.59 7.59 4.64
C LEU A 217 0.87 7.33 5.97
N ARG A 218 0.84 6.06 6.43
CA ARG A 218 0.29 5.69 7.74
C ARG A 218 1.09 6.27 8.91
N LYS A 219 2.42 6.32 8.82
CA LYS A 219 3.28 6.97 9.83
C LYS A 219 2.98 8.48 9.87
N CYS A 220 2.96 9.16 8.72
CA CYS A 220 2.63 10.59 8.63
C CYS A 220 1.23 10.93 9.16
N TYR A 221 0.19 10.20 8.74
CA TYR A 221 -1.18 10.48 9.16
C TYR A 221 -1.39 10.36 10.68
N LYS A 222 -0.69 9.43 11.35
CA LYS A 222 -0.68 9.34 12.82
C LYS A 222 -0.03 10.55 13.52
N ASN A 223 0.84 11.28 12.82
CA ASN A 223 1.51 12.48 13.32
C ASN A 223 0.72 13.77 13.00
N MET A 224 -0.24 13.72 12.07
CA MET A 224 -1.15 14.85 11.77
C MET A 224 -2.28 15.02 12.78
N THR A 225 -2.75 13.91 13.35
CA THR A 225 -3.95 13.87 14.19
C THR A 225 -3.63 14.15 15.67
N LYS A 226 -2.70 15.08 15.90
CA LYS A 226 -2.21 15.53 17.22
C LYS A 226 -2.08 17.05 17.21
#